data_AF-A0A0G1MAY9-F1
#
_entry.id   AF-A0A0G1MAY9-F1
#
_cell.length_a   1.000
_cell.length_b   1.000
_cell.length_c   1.000
_cell.angle_alpha   90.00
_cell.angle_beta   90.00
_cell.angle_gamma   90.00
#
_symmetry.space_group_name_H-M   'P 1'
#
loop_
_entity.id
_entity.type
_entity.pdbx_description
1 polymer ?
#
loop_
_entity_poly.entity_id
_entity_poly.type
_entity_poly.pdbx_seq_one_letter_code
_entity_poly.pdbx_strand_id
1 'polypeptide(L)'
;FAAMCERSTEIHNVLQAVDSYHINDAFNVHRSQYASDLRGLSNSAFAFIASDCTDCFGAAIRKHKKNLWFNEQLSEEEYKQRRAAVDLGKRSVVEEWKKKFYDFLVKEIIWPQNMNWNAEGCEGEYLVGARDSRFCFACVEKPVNLYYAAFTAMEARDSAFLIGASDAIECYSCSFAEKSSGCRFSYSIIRCQNLEYCFEKNFTFSINRIPKKNIGSELTI
;
A
#
# COMPACT_ATOMS: atom_id res chain seq x y z
N PHE A 1 -2.30 -0.09 1.06
CA PHE A 1 -0.82 0.05 1.08
C PHE A 1 -0.42 1.48 1.54
N ALA A 2 0.39 1.66 2.64
CA ALA A 2 0.96 2.92 3.27
C ALA A 2 1.99 2.57 4.42
N ALA A 3 2.67 3.45 5.23
CA ALA A 3 4.16 3.53 5.36
C ALA A 3 5.20 3.10 6.55
N MET A 4 5.08 2.97 7.92
CA MET A 4 6.19 2.39 8.84
C MET A 4 5.96 1.82 10.33
N CYS A 5 6.75 0.84 10.92
CA CYS A 5 7.53 0.70 12.26
C CYS A 5 8.13 -0.78 12.81
N GLU A 6 9.01 -0.98 13.88
CA GLU A 6 9.55 -2.19 14.76
C GLU A 6 10.58 -1.88 16.02
N ARG A 7 10.28 -2.11 17.36
CA ARG A 7 10.25 -1.32 18.73
C ARG A 7 9.15 -0.16 19.32
N SER A 8 7.78 0.28 19.21
CA SER A 8 6.24 0.03 18.74
C SER A 8 5.29 -1.39 18.52
N THR A 9 4.68 -2.30 19.45
CA THR A 9 3.30 -2.94 19.89
C THR A 9 2.10 -2.14 20.76
N GLU A 10 0.89 -1.42 20.54
CA GLU A 10 -0.36 -1.05 19.64
C GLU A 10 -0.41 0.01 18.43
N ILE A 11 -1.19 -0.31 17.33
CA ILE A 11 -1.47 0.25 15.92
C ILE A 11 -2.46 -0.72 15.16
N HIS A 12 -2.96 -0.43 13.92
CA HIS A 12 -3.70 -1.36 13.01
C HIS A 12 -2.98 -1.98 11.75
N ASN A 13 -2.43 -1.26 10.76
CA ASN A 13 -1.81 -1.81 9.52
C ASN A 13 -0.91 -0.83 8.68
N VAL A 14 0.34 -1.11 8.20
CA VAL A 14 1.20 -0.17 7.36
C VAL A 14 2.38 -0.78 6.41
N LEU A 15 3.62 -0.21 6.10
CA LEU A 15 4.67 -0.65 5.05
C LEU A 15 6.11 -1.06 5.53
N GLN A 16 6.96 -0.15 6.08
CA GLN A 16 8.37 -0.41 6.47
C GLN A 16 8.62 -0.34 8.00
N ALA A 17 9.84 -0.32 8.59
CA ALA A 17 10.02 -0.54 10.05
C ALA A 17 11.21 0.06 10.81
N VAL A 18 10.94 0.82 11.87
CA VAL A 18 11.50 0.68 13.24
C VAL A 18 10.50 1.32 14.26
N ASP A 19 10.45 0.82 15.48
CA ASP A 19 9.48 0.73 16.62
C ASP A 19 8.20 -0.36 16.60
N SER A 20 7.75 -1.56 17.28
CA SER A 20 7.70 -2.51 18.64
C SER A 20 7.35 -2.14 20.27
N TYR A 21 6.46 -1.33 21.09
CA TYR A 21 5.01 -0.62 21.34
C TYR A 21 3.79 0.13 20.37
N HIS A 22 2.91 -0.13 19.25
CA HIS A 22 2.54 -1.03 17.98
C HIS A 22 2.85 -0.23 16.73
N ILE A 23 3.37 -0.91 15.70
CA ILE A 23 2.74 -1.28 14.43
C ILE A 23 2.10 -2.66 14.53
N ASN A 24 0.81 -2.74 14.23
CA ASN A 24 0.43 -3.86 13.40
C ASN A 24 0.78 -3.44 11.99
N ASP A 25 1.66 -4.21 11.35
CA ASP A 25 2.08 -4.16 9.95
C ASP A 25 2.78 -2.86 9.52
N ALA A 26 3.73 -3.02 8.59
CA ALA A 26 4.93 -2.25 8.23
C ALA A 26 6.29 -2.82 8.72
N PHE A 27 7.24 -3.21 7.83
CA PHE A 27 8.33 -4.17 8.13
C PHE A 27 9.87 -3.91 7.85
N ASN A 28 10.40 -2.86 7.16
CA ASN A 28 11.88 -2.57 7.12
C ASN A 28 12.41 -1.10 6.81
N VAL A 29 12.53 -0.13 7.77
CA VAL A 29 13.42 1.10 7.77
C VAL A 29 13.36 2.06 9.02
N HIS A 30 12.22 2.64 9.49
CA HIS A 30 12.25 3.70 10.54
C HIS A 30 11.08 3.88 11.57
N ARG A 31 11.42 4.59 12.68
CA ARG A 31 10.82 4.80 14.04
C ARG A 31 9.37 5.33 14.21
N SER A 32 8.71 5.09 15.36
CA SER A 32 7.53 5.76 15.98
C SER A 32 7.27 5.28 17.45
N GLN A 33 6.06 5.45 18.02
CA GLN A 33 5.44 4.60 19.08
C GLN A 33 3.90 4.82 19.24
N TYR A 34 3.18 3.83 19.81
CA TYR A 34 1.74 3.72 20.16
C TYR A 34 0.76 4.52 19.30
N ALA A 35 0.09 3.89 18.31
CA ALA A 35 -0.64 4.65 17.29
C ALA A 35 -1.76 3.90 16.54
N SER A 36 -1.99 4.28 15.25
CA SER A 36 -2.31 3.45 14.07
C SER A 36 -1.71 4.11 12.80
N ASP A 37 -1.12 3.34 11.89
CA ASP A 37 -1.00 3.52 10.42
C ASP A 37 -0.17 4.71 9.86
N LEU A 38 1.17 4.62 9.85
CA LEU A 38 2.12 5.76 9.84
C LEU A 38 3.13 5.90 8.66
N ARG A 39 4.13 6.80 8.83
CA ARG A 39 5.51 6.79 8.27
C ARG A 39 6.54 7.37 9.28
N GLY A 40 7.72 6.76 9.44
CA GLY A 40 8.99 7.44 9.81
C GLY A 40 8.97 8.54 10.90
N LEU A 41 8.40 8.28 12.07
CA LEU A 41 8.27 9.19 13.20
C LEU A 41 9.44 9.08 14.21
N SER A 42 10.59 9.71 13.91
CA SER A 42 11.80 9.50 14.74
C SER A 42 11.77 10.21 16.09
N ASN A 43 11.86 9.47 17.21
CA ASN A 43 11.88 9.97 18.60
C ASN A 43 10.51 10.44 19.13
N SER A 44 9.42 9.89 18.56
CA SER A 44 8.06 10.42 18.67
C SER A 44 7.09 9.42 19.32
N ALA A 45 6.77 9.59 20.61
CA ALA A 45 5.87 8.67 21.34
C ALA A 45 4.38 8.97 21.04
N PHE A 46 3.50 7.98 21.22
CA PHE A 46 2.04 8.14 21.12
C PHE A 46 1.58 8.86 19.82
N ALA A 47 1.73 8.23 18.66
CA ALA A 47 1.40 8.80 17.35
C ALA A 47 0.02 8.37 16.81
N PHE A 48 -0.42 8.82 15.64
CA PHE A 48 -1.56 8.26 14.87
C PHE A 48 -1.57 8.85 13.45
N ILE A 49 -1.76 8.07 12.39
CA ILE A 49 -1.74 8.45 10.96
C ILE A 49 -0.73 9.57 10.60
N ALA A 50 0.50 9.45 11.12
CA ALA A 50 1.51 10.51 11.05
C ALA A 50 2.68 10.08 10.16
N SER A 51 3.35 11.03 9.48
CA SER A 51 4.43 10.72 8.52
C SER A 51 5.65 11.63 8.67
N ASP A 52 6.85 11.08 8.76
CA ASP A 52 8.12 11.83 8.69
C ASP A 52 8.25 12.91 9.80
N CYS A 53 7.67 12.69 10.99
CA CYS A 53 7.67 13.65 12.10
C CYS A 53 8.66 13.28 13.23
N THR A 54 9.64 14.13 13.49
CA THR A 54 10.75 13.87 14.42
C THR A 54 10.47 14.48 15.80
N ASP A 55 10.84 13.87 16.93
CA ASP A 55 10.67 14.44 18.27
C ASP A 55 9.21 14.87 18.60
N CYS A 56 8.24 13.95 18.50
CA CYS A 56 6.81 14.27 18.65
C CYS A 56 6.04 13.33 19.62
N PHE A 57 5.72 13.77 20.84
CA PHE A 57 4.93 13.01 21.83
C PHE A 57 3.42 13.31 21.66
N GLY A 58 2.53 12.35 21.44
CA GLY A 58 1.08 12.59 21.30
C GLY A 58 0.64 13.07 19.89
N ALA A 59 1.34 12.67 18.84
CA ALA A 59 1.21 13.26 17.49
C ALA A 59 0.25 12.50 16.56
N ALA A 60 -1.01 12.95 16.54
CA ALA A 60 -2.05 12.41 15.66
C ALA A 60 -2.30 13.27 14.40
N ILE A 61 -2.26 12.60 13.24
CA ILE A 61 -2.57 13.05 11.87
C ILE A 61 -1.71 14.22 11.40
N ARG A 62 -0.37 14.07 11.46
CA ARG A 62 0.62 15.12 11.12
C ARG A 62 1.74 14.62 10.21
N LYS A 63 2.28 15.48 9.35
CA LYS A 63 3.40 15.15 8.46
C LYS A 63 4.54 16.18 8.50
N HIS A 64 5.79 15.74 8.38
CA HIS A 64 7.02 16.56 8.30
C HIS A 64 7.19 17.62 9.40
N LYS A 65 6.86 17.31 10.67
CA LYS A 65 7.01 18.23 11.82
C LYS A 65 8.12 17.81 12.79
N LYS A 66 8.52 18.71 13.70
CA LYS A 66 9.33 18.31 14.86
C LYS A 66 9.00 19.03 16.17
N ASN A 67 9.41 18.48 17.31
CA ASN A 67 9.24 19.01 18.67
C ASN A 67 7.77 19.24 19.06
N LEU A 68 6.92 18.21 18.93
CA LEU A 68 5.49 18.28 19.26
C LEU A 68 5.14 17.62 20.60
N TRP A 69 4.14 18.15 21.31
CA TRP A 69 3.56 17.55 22.50
C TRP A 69 2.02 17.64 22.48
N PHE A 70 1.30 16.54 22.23
CA PHE A 70 -0.15 16.50 21.99
C PHE A 70 -0.60 17.54 20.94
N ASN A 71 0.11 17.58 19.81
CA ASN A 71 -0.01 18.59 18.74
C ASN A 71 0.36 20.05 19.11
N GLU A 72 0.69 20.38 20.37
CA GLU A 72 1.39 21.65 20.73
C GLU A 72 2.80 21.68 20.10
N GLN A 73 3.28 22.84 19.67
CA GLN A 73 4.61 23.03 19.07
C GLN A 73 5.55 23.70 20.09
N LEU A 74 6.69 23.07 20.39
CA LEU A 74 7.65 23.53 21.39
C LEU A 74 9.00 23.93 20.78
N SER A 75 9.82 24.67 21.55
CA SER A 75 11.26 24.77 21.28
C SER A 75 11.97 23.46 21.62
N GLU A 76 13.20 23.29 21.12
CA GLU A 76 13.93 22.03 21.26
C GLU A 76 14.37 21.73 22.70
N GLU A 77 14.72 22.76 23.48
CA GLU A 77 15.11 22.60 24.88
C GLU A 77 13.90 22.38 25.80
N GLU A 78 12.78 23.05 25.56
CA GLU A 78 11.52 22.78 26.26
C GLU A 78 11.02 21.34 25.98
N TYR A 79 11.12 20.87 24.73
CA TYR A 79 10.78 19.49 24.39
C TYR A 79 11.70 18.49 25.10
N LYS A 80 13.03 18.69 25.08
CA LYS A 80 13.99 17.85 25.80
C LYS A 80 13.69 17.80 27.30
N GLN A 81 13.41 18.94 27.94
CA GLN A 81 13.04 18.99 29.36
C GLN A 81 11.73 18.26 29.66
N ARG A 82 10.64 18.56 28.93
CA ARG A 82 9.35 17.87 29.12
C ARG A 82 9.47 16.37 28.87
N ARG A 83 10.25 15.94 27.86
CA ARG A 83 10.48 14.53 27.56
C ARG A 83 11.31 13.82 28.64
N ALA A 84 12.39 14.43 29.14
CA ALA A 84 13.26 13.83 30.15
C ALA A 84 12.56 13.60 31.50
N ALA A 85 11.57 14.43 31.85
CA ALA A 85 10.77 14.26 33.07
C ALA A 85 9.80 13.05 33.04
N VAL A 86 9.52 12.48 31.86
CA VAL A 86 8.54 11.39 31.69
C VAL A 86 9.23 10.02 31.61
N ASP A 87 9.34 9.37 32.76
CA ASP A 87 9.86 8.01 32.91
C ASP A 87 8.87 6.94 32.40
N LEU A 88 8.91 6.68 31.08
CA LEU A 88 8.20 5.55 30.46
C LEU A 88 8.83 4.18 30.78
N GLY A 89 9.90 4.12 31.60
CA GLY A 89 10.39 2.87 32.18
C GLY A 89 9.50 2.33 33.31
N LYS A 90 8.65 3.18 33.91
CA LYS A 90 7.68 2.77 34.93
C LYS A 90 6.31 2.50 34.31
N ARG A 91 5.83 1.26 34.41
CA ARG A 91 4.54 0.83 33.84
C ARG A 91 3.36 1.73 34.27
N SER A 92 3.27 2.12 35.54
CA SER A 92 2.19 3.00 36.02
C SER A 92 2.13 4.34 35.27
N VAL A 93 3.29 4.91 34.91
CA VAL A 93 3.42 6.13 34.12
C VAL A 93 3.00 5.88 32.67
N VAL A 94 3.38 4.73 32.09
CA VAL A 94 2.99 4.34 30.72
C VAL A 94 1.47 4.20 30.58
N GLU A 95 0.80 3.51 31.50
CA GLU A 95 -0.67 3.33 31.45
C GLU A 95 -1.41 4.67 31.63
N GLU A 96 -0.87 5.60 32.43
CA GLU A 96 -1.41 6.95 32.59
C GLU A 96 -1.34 7.76 31.29
N TRP A 97 -0.19 7.76 30.60
CA TRP A 97 -0.05 8.44 29.30
C TRP A 97 -0.83 7.74 28.18
N LYS A 98 -0.92 6.41 28.20
CA LYS A 98 -1.75 5.61 27.27
C LYS A 98 -3.23 5.98 27.41
N LYS A 99 -3.74 6.11 28.64
CA LYS A 99 -5.11 6.59 28.87
C LYS A 99 -5.29 8.01 28.34
N LYS A 100 -4.41 8.96 28.68
CA LYS A 100 -4.45 10.34 28.17
C LYS A 100 -4.45 10.39 26.64
N PHE A 101 -3.68 9.51 26.00
CA PHE A 101 -3.64 9.43 24.55
C PHE A 101 -4.94 8.89 23.93
N TYR A 102 -5.57 7.86 24.51
CA TYR A 102 -6.89 7.43 24.04
C TYR A 102 -7.99 8.47 24.32
N ASP A 103 -7.97 9.14 25.48
CA ASP A 103 -8.89 10.24 25.79
C ASP A 103 -8.78 11.36 24.72
N PHE A 104 -7.56 11.72 24.30
CA PHE A 104 -7.28 12.64 23.20
C PHE A 104 -7.73 12.09 21.83
N LEU A 105 -7.42 10.83 21.51
CA LEU A 105 -7.82 10.18 20.26
C LEU A 105 -9.34 10.07 20.06
N VAL A 106 -10.12 10.12 21.15
CA VAL A 106 -11.59 10.00 21.15
C VAL A 106 -12.28 11.36 21.22
N LYS A 107 -11.72 12.35 21.94
CA LYS A 107 -12.34 13.67 22.13
C LYS A 107 -11.95 14.69 21.05
N GLU A 108 -10.77 14.54 20.44
CA GLU A 108 -10.15 15.59 19.62
C GLU A 108 -9.61 15.10 18.26
N ILE A 109 -9.74 13.79 17.92
CA ILE A 109 -9.19 13.14 16.71
C ILE A 109 -10.24 12.21 16.03
N ILE A 110 -9.98 11.77 14.78
CA ILE A 110 -10.91 11.08 13.86
C ILE A 110 -10.14 9.95 13.07
N TRP A 111 -10.76 8.81 12.68
CA TRP A 111 -10.09 7.51 12.35
C TRP A 111 -10.16 6.99 10.85
N PRO A 112 -9.35 5.94 10.42
CA PRO A 112 -9.04 5.57 9.01
C PRO A 112 -9.29 4.06 8.57
N GLN A 113 -8.43 3.45 7.70
CA GLN A 113 -8.57 2.13 7.00
C GLN A 113 -7.28 1.22 6.94
N ASN A 114 -6.88 0.56 5.81
CA ASN A 114 -5.93 -0.61 5.77
C ASN A 114 -4.82 -0.64 4.65
N MET A 115 -3.70 -1.38 4.83
CA MET A 115 -2.36 -1.08 4.23
C MET A 115 -1.47 -2.20 3.58
N ASN A 116 -0.39 -2.75 4.20
CA ASN A 116 0.69 -3.69 3.68
C ASN A 116 1.77 -3.11 2.67
N TRP A 117 2.78 -3.90 2.15
CA TRP A 117 3.95 -3.49 1.27
C TRP A 117 4.63 -4.44 0.18
N ASN A 118 5.80 -4.03 -0.39
CA ASN A 118 6.63 -4.56 -1.54
C ASN A 118 7.08 -6.05 -1.48
N ALA A 119 6.96 -6.85 -2.57
CA ALA A 119 7.06 -8.33 -2.51
C ALA A 119 7.56 -9.11 -3.78
N GLU A 120 8.86 -9.34 -3.95
CA GLU A 120 9.45 -10.14 -5.07
C GLU A 120 9.58 -11.66 -4.72
N GLY A 121 9.34 -12.56 -5.68
CA GLY A 121 9.34 -14.03 -5.51
C GLY A 121 8.19 -14.60 -4.67
N CYS A 122 7.10 -13.85 -4.46
CA CYS A 122 6.13 -14.05 -3.38
C CYS A 122 4.82 -14.74 -3.78
N GLU A 123 4.12 -15.28 -2.76
CA GLU A 123 2.80 -15.92 -2.83
C GLU A 123 1.97 -15.39 -1.62
N GLY A 124 0.74 -14.87 -1.78
CA GLY A 124 -0.04 -14.29 -0.65
C GLY A 124 -1.13 -13.25 -0.96
N GLU A 125 -1.88 -12.83 0.08
CA GLU A 125 -2.95 -11.81 0.05
C GLU A 125 -2.43 -10.43 0.46
N TYR A 126 -2.89 -9.39 -0.25
CA TYR A 126 -2.37 -8.03 -0.22
C TYR A 126 -0.82 -8.01 -0.31
N LEU A 127 -0.29 -7.91 -1.53
CA LEU A 127 1.12 -7.64 -1.88
C LEU A 127 1.27 -6.29 -2.64
N VAL A 128 2.47 -5.68 -2.69
CA VAL A 128 2.81 -4.55 -3.57
C VAL A 128 4.08 -4.81 -4.38
N GLY A 129 4.27 -4.13 -5.52
CA GLY A 129 5.56 -4.08 -6.24
C GLY A 129 6.07 -5.45 -6.63
N ALA A 130 5.16 -6.40 -6.79
CA ALA A 130 5.48 -7.80 -6.70
C ALA A 130 6.08 -8.32 -7.99
N ARG A 131 7.28 -8.91 -7.95
CA ARG A 131 7.99 -9.39 -9.16
C ARG A 131 8.31 -10.87 -9.12
N ASP A 132 8.49 -11.50 -10.27
CA ASP A 132 8.94 -12.91 -10.41
C ASP A 132 8.19 -13.89 -9.47
N SER A 133 6.91 -13.59 -9.23
CA SER A 133 6.09 -14.11 -8.12
C SER A 133 5.04 -15.10 -8.62
N ARG A 134 4.39 -15.86 -7.72
CA ARG A 134 3.34 -16.81 -8.12
C ARG A 134 2.31 -17.09 -7.04
N PHE A 135 1.21 -17.74 -7.41
CA PHE A 135 0.10 -18.10 -6.51
C PHE A 135 -0.37 -16.96 -5.57
N CYS A 136 -0.47 -15.73 -6.09
CA CYS A 136 -0.85 -14.54 -5.32
C CYS A 136 -2.39 -14.36 -5.23
N PHE A 137 -2.89 -13.61 -4.25
CA PHE A 137 -4.32 -13.31 -4.10
C PHE A 137 -4.66 -11.85 -4.44
N ALA A 138 -3.92 -10.85 -3.96
CA ALA A 138 -4.04 -9.47 -4.41
C ALA A 138 -2.68 -8.78 -4.46
N CYS A 139 -2.34 -8.11 -5.56
CA CYS A 139 -1.07 -7.40 -5.75
C CYS A 139 -1.31 -5.97 -6.26
N VAL A 140 -0.72 -4.93 -5.69
CA VAL A 140 -0.81 -3.55 -6.24
C VAL A 140 0.58 -2.89 -6.45
N GLU A 141 0.62 -1.58 -6.72
CA GLU A 141 1.79 -0.72 -7.01
C GLU A 141 2.93 -1.39 -7.82
N LYS A 142 2.73 -1.55 -9.14
CA LYS A 142 3.71 -1.98 -10.15
C LYS A 142 4.26 -3.42 -10.01
N PRO A 143 3.39 -4.46 -9.96
CA PRO A 143 3.84 -5.84 -10.06
C PRO A 143 4.30 -6.21 -11.48
N VAL A 144 5.19 -7.18 -11.62
CA VAL A 144 5.84 -7.60 -12.88
C VAL A 144 6.03 -9.14 -12.89
N ASN A 145 5.98 -9.83 -14.03
CA ASN A 145 6.35 -11.24 -14.15
C ASN A 145 5.72 -12.17 -13.06
N LEU A 146 4.44 -11.97 -12.75
CA LEU A 146 3.68 -12.89 -11.89
C LEU A 146 3.31 -14.16 -12.67
N TYR A 147 3.05 -15.27 -11.97
CA TYR A 147 2.59 -16.53 -12.54
C TYR A 147 1.50 -17.14 -11.64
N TYR A 148 0.24 -17.09 -12.05
CA TYR A 148 -0.94 -17.33 -11.19
C TYR A 148 -1.14 -16.24 -10.12
N ALA A 149 -2.10 -15.34 -10.30
CA ALA A 149 -2.52 -14.40 -9.26
C ALA A 149 -4.02 -14.05 -9.36
N ALA A 150 -4.73 -13.92 -8.24
CA ALA A 150 -6.18 -13.71 -8.26
C ALA A 150 -6.59 -12.26 -8.58
N PHE A 151 -5.92 -11.26 -8.00
CA PHE A 151 -6.12 -9.84 -8.31
C PHE A 151 -4.79 -9.09 -8.47
N THR A 152 -4.71 -8.20 -9.46
CA THR A 152 -3.59 -7.26 -9.61
C THR A 152 -4.08 -5.85 -9.94
N ALA A 153 -3.36 -4.81 -9.51
CA ALA A 153 -3.68 -3.41 -9.83
C ALA A 153 -2.46 -2.48 -9.84
N MET A 154 -2.69 -1.22 -10.23
CA MET A 154 -1.66 -0.17 -10.34
C MET A 154 -0.47 -0.60 -11.21
N GLU A 155 -0.72 -0.93 -12.48
CA GLU A 155 0.29 -1.22 -13.52
C GLU A 155 0.97 -2.59 -13.37
N ALA A 156 0.21 -3.68 -13.48
CA ALA A 156 0.76 -5.04 -13.58
C ALA A 156 1.42 -5.27 -14.95
N ARG A 157 2.62 -5.85 -15.01
CA ARG A 157 3.38 -6.03 -16.25
C ARG A 157 3.84 -7.47 -16.49
N ASP A 158 4.00 -7.87 -17.75
CA ASP A 158 4.76 -9.06 -18.17
C ASP A 158 4.34 -10.39 -17.49
N SER A 159 3.10 -10.46 -16.99
CA SER A 159 2.63 -11.49 -16.03
C SER A 159 1.66 -12.50 -16.65
N ALA A 160 1.65 -13.74 -16.16
CA ALA A 160 0.84 -14.84 -16.68
C ALA A 160 -0.21 -15.39 -15.70
N PHE A 161 -1.30 -15.94 -16.23
CA PHE A 161 -2.34 -16.68 -15.51
C PHE A 161 -3.06 -15.86 -14.41
N LEU A 162 -3.42 -14.62 -14.74
CA LEU A 162 -4.11 -13.71 -13.80
C LEU A 162 -5.64 -14.00 -13.80
N ILE A 163 -6.29 -14.02 -12.64
CA ILE A 163 -7.76 -14.14 -12.59
C ILE A 163 -8.39 -12.76 -12.86
N GLY A 164 -7.96 -11.71 -12.17
CA GLY A 164 -8.35 -10.32 -12.41
C GLY A 164 -7.14 -9.37 -12.42
N ALA A 165 -7.05 -8.46 -13.38
CA ALA A 165 -5.94 -7.51 -13.50
C ALA A 165 -6.37 -6.10 -13.94
N SER A 166 -5.88 -5.06 -13.27
CA SER A 166 -6.04 -3.65 -13.68
C SER A 166 -4.74 -3.06 -14.20
N ASP A 167 -4.86 -2.28 -15.29
CA ASP A 167 -3.75 -1.56 -15.93
C ASP A 167 -2.65 -2.53 -16.41
N ALA A 168 -3.08 -3.70 -16.92
CA ALA A 168 -2.21 -4.82 -17.29
C ALA A 168 -1.45 -4.56 -18.61
N ILE A 169 -0.12 -4.69 -18.59
CA ILE A 169 0.78 -4.42 -19.72
C ILE A 169 1.49 -5.72 -20.12
N GLU A 170 1.37 -6.13 -21.38
CA GLU A 170 2.00 -7.34 -21.97
C GLU A 170 1.70 -8.67 -21.23
N CYS A 171 0.60 -8.74 -20.45
CA CYS A 171 0.23 -9.93 -19.68
C CYS A 171 -0.39 -11.06 -20.53
N TYR A 172 -0.34 -12.30 -20.01
CA TYR A 172 -0.70 -13.53 -20.70
C TYR A 172 -1.77 -14.32 -19.93
N SER A 173 -2.77 -14.87 -20.62
CA SER A 173 -3.82 -15.72 -20.04
C SER A 173 -4.51 -15.10 -18.81
N CYS A 174 -4.99 -13.86 -18.96
CA CYS A 174 -5.86 -13.23 -17.98
C CYS A 174 -7.29 -13.76 -18.13
N SER A 175 -7.96 -14.14 -17.04
CA SER A 175 -9.38 -14.51 -17.06
C SER A 175 -10.28 -13.27 -17.16
N PHE A 176 -9.87 -12.19 -16.49
CA PHE A 176 -10.44 -10.85 -16.59
C PHE A 176 -9.31 -9.80 -16.58
N ALA A 177 -9.36 -8.81 -17.48
CA ALA A 177 -8.45 -7.66 -17.40
C ALA A 177 -9.06 -6.34 -17.91
N GLU A 178 -8.63 -5.23 -17.30
CA GLU A 178 -9.06 -3.86 -17.64
C GLU A 178 -7.85 -2.94 -17.95
N LYS A 179 -8.09 -1.90 -18.79
CA LYS A 179 -7.13 -0.83 -19.18
C LYS A 179 -5.85 -1.37 -19.81
N SER A 180 -5.97 -2.55 -20.41
CA SER A 180 -4.83 -3.38 -20.71
C SER A 180 -4.23 -3.07 -22.08
N SER A 181 -2.90 -3.10 -22.19
CA SER A 181 -2.18 -3.07 -23.47
C SER A 181 -1.37 -4.35 -23.64
N GLY A 182 -1.34 -4.90 -24.85
CA GLY A 182 -0.46 -6.03 -25.17
C GLY A 182 -0.89 -7.37 -24.61
N CYS A 183 -2.08 -7.47 -24.01
CA CYS A 183 -2.50 -8.72 -23.36
C CYS A 183 -2.88 -9.81 -24.37
N ARG A 184 -2.49 -11.06 -24.08
CA ARG A 184 -2.58 -12.20 -25.00
C ARG A 184 -3.27 -13.42 -24.40
N PHE A 185 -3.86 -14.26 -25.26
CA PHE A 185 -4.46 -15.57 -24.90
C PHE A 185 -5.42 -15.53 -23.70
N SER A 186 -6.12 -14.40 -23.55
CA SER A 186 -6.93 -14.07 -22.38
C SER A 186 -8.42 -14.25 -22.68
N TYR A 187 -9.24 -14.36 -21.64
CA TYR A 187 -10.68 -14.34 -21.77
C TYR A 187 -11.16 -12.87 -21.76
N SER A 188 -12.07 -12.50 -20.84
CA SER A 188 -12.80 -11.23 -20.87
C SER A 188 -11.86 -10.03 -20.66
N ILE A 189 -11.55 -9.28 -21.72
CA ILE A 189 -10.75 -8.05 -21.65
C ILE A 189 -11.52 -6.84 -22.18
N ILE A 190 -11.44 -5.72 -21.43
CA ILE A 190 -12.15 -4.47 -21.67
C ILE A 190 -11.23 -3.23 -21.62
N ARG A 191 -11.67 -2.12 -22.25
CA ARG A 191 -10.94 -0.83 -22.30
C ARG A 191 -9.47 -0.96 -22.73
N CYS A 192 -9.25 -1.72 -23.79
CA CYS A 192 -7.96 -2.30 -24.12
C CYS A 192 -7.37 -1.83 -25.47
N GLN A 193 -6.06 -1.94 -25.61
CA GLN A 193 -5.33 -1.75 -26.87
C GLN A 193 -4.41 -2.97 -27.13
N ASN A 194 -4.01 -3.17 -28.39
CA ASN A 194 -2.98 -4.15 -28.76
C ASN A 194 -3.23 -5.59 -28.24
N LEU A 195 -4.46 -6.12 -28.38
CA LEU A 195 -4.81 -7.47 -27.90
C LEU A 195 -4.65 -8.57 -28.95
N GLU A 196 -4.17 -9.73 -28.51
CA GLU A 196 -3.89 -10.91 -29.35
C GLU A 196 -4.58 -12.17 -28.80
N TYR A 197 -5.28 -12.95 -29.65
CA TYR A 197 -5.95 -14.21 -29.26
C TYR A 197 -6.87 -14.14 -28.01
N CYS A 198 -7.55 -13.01 -27.77
CA CYS A 198 -8.46 -12.85 -26.64
C CYS A 198 -9.93 -13.18 -27.00
N PHE A 199 -10.63 -13.86 -26.11
CA PHE A 199 -12.03 -14.28 -26.25
C PHE A 199 -12.99 -13.40 -25.44
N GLU A 200 -14.07 -12.94 -26.09
CA GLU A 200 -15.03 -11.95 -25.56
C GLU A 200 -14.44 -10.54 -25.34
N LYS A 201 -14.97 -9.55 -26.07
CA LYS A 201 -14.55 -8.14 -26.00
C LYS A 201 -15.75 -7.23 -25.83
N ASN A 202 -15.97 -6.73 -24.62
CA ASN A 202 -16.99 -5.70 -24.37
C ASN A 202 -16.39 -4.30 -24.63
N PHE A 203 -16.79 -3.70 -25.77
CA PHE A 203 -16.19 -2.48 -26.29
C PHE A 203 -16.57 -1.22 -25.52
N THR A 204 -15.57 -0.38 -25.24
CA THR A 204 -15.76 1.06 -25.04
C THR A 204 -14.59 1.77 -25.70
N PHE A 205 -14.81 2.30 -26.91
CA PHE A 205 -13.89 3.09 -27.74
C PHE A 205 -12.40 2.69 -27.71
N SER A 206 -12.05 1.73 -28.58
CA SER A 206 -10.67 1.48 -29.03
C SER A 206 -10.70 1.12 -30.52
N ILE A 207 -9.74 1.60 -31.31
CA ILE A 207 -9.83 1.54 -32.78
C ILE A 207 -9.27 0.20 -33.30
N ASN A 208 -10.15 -0.62 -33.88
CA ASN A 208 -9.74 -1.83 -34.60
C ASN A 208 -8.95 -1.48 -35.88
N ARG A 209 -7.62 -1.41 -35.78
CA ARG A 209 -6.73 -1.77 -36.92
C ARG A 209 -6.60 -3.29 -37.02
N ILE A 210 -7.73 -3.95 -37.29
CA ILE A 210 -7.69 -5.27 -37.92
C ILE A 210 -7.25 -5.01 -39.37
N PRO A 211 -6.09 -5.51 -39.83
CA PRO A 211 -5.70 -5.37 -41.23
C PRO A 211 -6.70 -6.18 -42.07
N LYS A 212 -7.57 -5.48 -42.82
CA LYS A 212 -8.43 -6.14 -43.81
C LYS A 212 -7.53 -6.80 -44.86
N LYS A 213 -7.36 -8.12 -44.79
CA LYS A 213 -7.08 -8.90 -46.00
C LYS A 213 -8.26 -8.69 -46.94
N ASN A 214 -8.01 -8.10 -48.11
CA ASN A 214 -8.94 -8.16 -49.22
C ASN A 214 -9.04 -9.63 -49.66
N ILE A 215 -10.03 -10.35 -49.15
CA ILE A 215 -10.49 -11.59 -49.77
C ILE A 215 -11.39 -11.14 -50.91
N GLY A 216 -10.79 -11.01 -52.10
CA GLY A 216 -11.51 -10.70 -53.33
C GLY A 216 -12.48 -11.83 -53.65
N SER A 217 -13.73 -11.48 -53.99
CA SER A 217 -14.76 -12.43 -54.39
C SER A 217 -14.60 -12.81 -55.86
N GLU A 218 -13.64 -13.68 -56.17
CA GLU A 218 -13.51 -14.33 -57.48
C GLU A 218 -13.57 -15.85 -57.31
N LEU A 219 -14.78 -16.39 -57.45
CA LEU A 219 -15.04 -17.80 -57.71
C LEU A 219 -16.41 -17.91 -58.41
N THR A 220 -16.39 -17.68 -59.72
CA THR A 220 -17.55 -17.76 -60.61
C THR A 220 -17.10 -18.40 -61.92
N ILE A 221 -17.78 -19.48 -62.32
CA ILE A 221 -17.39 -20.45 -63.38
C ILE A 221 -16.23 -21.35 -62.92
#